data_AF-A0A413LZH4-F1
#
_entry.id   AF-A0A413LZH4-F1
#
_cell.length_a   1.000
_cell.length_b   1.000
_cell.length_c   1.000
_cell.angle_alpha   90.00
_cell.angle_beta   90.00
_cell.angle_gamma   90.00
#
_symmetry.space_group_name_H-M   'P 1'
#
loop_
_entity.id
_entity.type
_entity.pdbx_description
1 polymer ?
#
loop_
_entity_poly.entity_id
_entity_poly.type
_entity_poly.pdbx_seq_one_letter_code
_entity_poly.pdbx_strand_id
1 'polypeptide(L)' 'KRGSPYLRHAIFLAATTCSFHNSPLNAYYKKKRDQGKHHLTATGAVARKLTTVIYAVLRDSKPYEPKKFC' A
#
# COMPACT_ATOMS: atom_id res chain seq x y z
N LYS A 1 -10.62 -12.47 -9.83
CA LYS A 1 -10.52 -11.49 -8.71
C LYS A 1 -11.93 -10.99 -8.38
N ARG A 2 -12.37 -11.07 -7.13
CA ARG A 2 -13.68 -10.54 -6.69
C ARG A 2 -13.57 -9.05 -6.31
N GLY A 3 -14.68 -8.30 -6.40
CA GLY A 3 -14.77 -6.87 -6.05
C GLY A 3 -14.57 -5.88 -7.22
N SER A 4 -14.85 -4.59 -6.96
CA SER A 4 -14.87 -3.53 -7.98
C SER A 4 -13.52 -3.39 -8.71
N PRO A 5 -13.50 -3.41 -10.06
CA PRO A 5 -12.28 -3.20 -10.84
C PRO A 5 -11.74 -1.79 -10.69
N TYR A 6 -12.62 -0.78 -10.60
CA TYR A 6 -12.24 0.63 -10.42
C TYR A 6 -11.51 0.86 -9.11
N LEU A 7 -12.03 0.30 -8.01
CA LEU A 7 -11.39 0.44 -6.70
C LEU A 7 -9.99 -0.20 -6.69
N ARG A 8 -9.83 -1.37 -7.31
CA ARG A 8 -8.53 -2.03 -7.42
C ARG A 8 -7.53 -1.19 -8.23
N HIS A 9 -7.99 -0.56 -9.30
CA HIS A 9 -7.15 0.31 -10.12
C HIS A 9 -6.74 1.58 -9.34
N ALA A 10 -7.68 2.23 -8.68
CA ALA A 10 -7.41 3.41 -7.85
C ALA A 10 -6.41 3.13 -6.74
N ILE A 11 -6.57 2.00 -6.02
CA ILE A 11 -5.62 1.59 -4.97
C ILE A 11 -4.24 1.30 -5.56
N PHE A 12 -4.16 0.71 -6.76
CA PHE A 12 -2.88 0.43 -7.40
C PHE A 12 -2.14 1.71 -7.82
N LEU A 13 -2.87 2.70 -8.36
CA LEU A 13 -2.31 4.03 -8.66
C LEU A 13 -1.82 4.72 -7.38
N ALA A 14 -2.63 4.74 -6.33
CA ALA A 14 -2.25 5.30 -5.04
C ALA A 14 -1.01 4.61 -4.44
N ALA A 15 -0.95 3.28 -4.48
CA ALA A 15 0.19 2.50 -4.01
C ALA A 15 1.47 2.78 -4.79
N THR A 16 1.35 3.04 -6.09
CA THR A 16 2.49 3.42 -6.95
C THR A 16 3.04 4.76 -6.49
N THR A 17 2.20 5.79 -6.33
CA THR A 17 2.62 7.09 -5.80
C THR A 17 3.21 6.97 -4.39
N CYS A 18 2.58 6.22 -3.49
CA CYS A 18 3.12 6.01 -2.13
C CYS A 18 4.49 5.31 -2.13
N SER A 19 4.82 4.53 -3.15
CA SER A 19 6.12 3.87 -3.28
C SER A 19 7.23 4.83 -3.72
N PHE A 20 6.90 5.91 -4.43
CA PHE A 20 7.88 6.91 -4.88
C PHE A 20 8.09 8.05 -3.87
N HIS A 21 7.09 8.38 -3.05
CA HIS A 21 7.19 9.45 -2.05
C HIS A 21 7.79 8.96 -0.70
N ASN A 22 8.22 9.89 0.17
CA ASN A 22 8.75 9.60 1.52
C ASN A 22 7.64 9.15 2.51
N SER A 23 6.92 8.10 2.16
CA SER A 23 5.88 7.47 2.99
C SER A 23 6.45 6.25 3.72
N PRO A 24 5.93 5.87 4.91
CA PRO A 24 6.26 4.58 5.55
C PRO A 24 6.01 3.37 4.62
N LEU A 25 5.15 3.52 3.60
CA LEU A 25 4.91 2.50 2.58
C LEU A 25 6.08 2.33 1.60
N ASN A 26 6.89 3.36 1.36
CA ASN A 26 8.08 3.29 0.53
C ASN A 26 9.17 2.42 1.21
N ALA A 27 9.35 2.57 2.52
CA ALA A 27 10.26 1.69 3.26
C ALA A 27 9.87 0.21 3.12
N TYR A 28 8.56 -0.08 3.20
CA TYR A 28 8.04 -1.43 2.96
C TYR A 28 8.23 -1.88 1.50
N TYR A 29 8.02 -1.01 0.52
CA TYR A 29 8.28 -1.29 -0.90
C TYR A 29 9.75 -1.66 -1.14
N LYS A 30 10.69 -0.84 -0.63
CA LYS A 30 12.14 -1.09 -0.72
C LYS A 30 12.52 -2.42 -0.09
N LYS A 31 12.03 -2.70 1.13
CA LYS A 31 12.24 -3.99 1.80
C LYS A 31 11.75 -5.18 0.96
N LYS A 32 10.70 -5.02 0.14
CA LYS A 32 10.23 -6.07 -0.78
C LYS A 32 11.06 -6.17 -2.06
N ARG A 33 11.62 -5.06 -2.54
CA ARG A 33 12.59 -5.04 -3.64
C ARG A 33 13.93 -5.68 -3.23
N ASP A 34 14.39 -5.41 -2.01
CA ASP A 34 15.62 -5.99 -1.44
C ASP A 34 15.50 -7.51 -1.24
N GLN A 35 14.28 -8.01 -1.00
CA GLN A 35 13.96 -9.45 -1.01
C GLN A 35 13.99 -10.08 -2.42
N GLY A 36 14.41 -9.34 -3.46
CA GLY A 36 14.47 -9.82 -4.84
C GLY A 36 13.13 -9.86 -5.59
N LYS A 37 12.06 -9.27 -5.03
CA LYS A 37 10.74 -9.33 -5.68
C LYS A 37 10.64 -8.38 -6.87
N HIS A 38 9.97 -8.83 -7.93
CA HIS A 38 9.66 -8.01 -9.09
C HIS A 38 8.83 -6.77 -8.69
N HIS A 39 9.04 -5.64 -9.39
CA HIS A 39 8.41 -4.35 -9.10
C HIS A 39 6.90 -4.47 -8.89
N LEU A 40 6.19 -5.13 -9.82
CA LEU A 40 4.74 -5.30 -9.76
C LEU A 40 4.27 -6.10 -8.54
N THR A 41 5.06 -7.08 -8.10
CA THR A 41 4.76 -7.88 -6.91
C THR A 41 4.98 -7.07 -5.63
N ALA A 42 6.01 -6.22 -5.60
CA ALA A 42 6.25 -5.30 -4.50
C ALA A 42 5.13 -4.25 -4.40
N THR A 43 4.75 -3.62 -5.52
CA THR A 43 3.62 -2.66 -5.58
C THR A 43 2.30 -3.31 -5.19
N GLY A 44 2.05 -4.56 -5.61
CA GLY A 44 0.87 -5.33 -5.19
C GLY A 44 0.84 -5.58 -3.68
N ALA A 45 1.99 -5.84 -3.05
CA ALA A 45 2.09 -5.98 -1.60
C ALA A 45 1.82 -4.66 -0.86
N VAL A 46 2.30 -3.54 -1.40
CA VAL A 46 2.00 -2.19 -0.89
C VAL A 46 0.52 -1.88 -1.02
N ALA A 47 -0.10 -2.17 -2.17
CA ALA A 47 -1.52 -1.98 -2.41
C ALA A 47 -2.38 -2.74 -1.39
N ARG A 48 -2.03 -4.00 -1.08
CA ARG A 48 -2.72 -4.76 -0.02
C ARG A 48 -2.58 -4.11 1.35
N LYS A 49 -1.39 -3.62 1.70
CA LYS A 49 -1.15 -2.92 2.98
C LYS A 49 -1.97 -1.63 3.06
N LEU A 50 -2.02 -0.87 1.95
CA LEU A 50 -2.79 0.36 1.83
C LEU A 50 -4.29 0.09 2.00
N THR A 51 -4.83 -0.98 1.42
CA THR A 51 -6.24 -1.36 1.63
C THR A 51 -6.56 -1.62 3.10
N THR A 52 -5.67 -2.31 3.83
CA THR A 52 -5.84 -2.55 5.27
C THR A 52 -5.81 -1.25 6.08
N VAL A 53 -4.93 -0.31 5.72
CA VAL A 53 -4.86 1.02 6.35
C VAL A 53 -6.15 1.80 6.12
N ILE A 54 -6.62 1.88 4.87
CA ILE A 54 -7.87 2.56 4.52
C ILE A 54 -9.03 1.95 5.30
N TYR A 55 -9.12 0.62 5.34
CA TYR A 55 -10.16 -0.07 6.11
C TYR A 55 -10.09 0.24 7.61
N ALA A 56 -8.90 0.26 8.22
CA ALA A 56 -8.73 0.59 9.63
C ALA A 56 -9.13 2.04 9.95
N VAL A 57 -8.75 3.00 9.09
CA VAL A 57 -9.15 4.41 9.23
C VAL A 57 -10.67 4.56 9.15
N LEU A 58 -11.30 3.91 8.17
CA LEU A 58 -12.76 3.95 8.01
C LEU A 58 -13.49 3.27 9.17
N ARG A 59 -12.96 2.14 9.66
CA ARG A 59 -13.56 1.38 10.77
C ARG A 59 -13.47 2.13 12.09
N ASP A 60 -12.30 2.67 12.41
CA ASP A 60 -12.03 3.27 13.72
C ASP A 60 -12.36 4.78 13.73
N SER A 61 -12.64 5.37 12.57
CA SER A 61 -12.91 6.81 12.37
C SER A 61 -11.85 7.72 13.02
N LYS A 62 -10.62 7.21 13.12
CA LYS A 62 -9.46 7.91 13.66
C LYS A 62 -8.57 8.41 12.53
N PRO A 63 -7.92 9.57 12.72
CA PRO A 63 -6.97 10.07 11.74
C PRO A 63 -5.84 9.05 11.51
N TYR A 64 -5.34 9.00 10.28
CA TYR A 64 -4.24 8.11 9.93
C TYR A 64 -2.95 8.54 10.65
N GLU A 65 -2.46 7.69 11.54
CA GLU A 65 -1.14 7.85 12.14
C GLU A 65 -0.11 7.02 11.36
N PRO A 66 0.94 7.64 10.79
CA PRO A 66 1.96 6.95 10.01
C PRO A 66 2.82 6.06 10.92
N LYS A 67 2.38 4.82 11.12
CA LYS A 67 3.15 3.81 11.84
C LYS A 67 4.22 3.22 10.92
N LYS A 68 5.44 3.04 11.42
CA LYS A 68 6.50 2.34 10.68
C LYS A 68 6.02 0.92 10.36
N PHE A 69 5.93 0.58 9.08
CA PHE A 69 5.63 -0.79 8.66
C PHE A 69 6.94 -1.58 8.67
N CYS A 70 7.11 -2.46 9.66
CA CYS A 70 8.29 -3.32 9.79
C CYS A 70 8.52 -4.20 8.56
#